data_AF-A0A9X2LAC9-F1
#
_entry.id   AF-A0A9X2LAC9-F1
#
_cell.length_a   1.000
_cell.length_b   1.000
_cell.length_c   1.000
_cell.angle_alpha   90.00
_cell.angle_beta   90.00
_cell.angle_gamma   90.00
#
_symmetry.space_group_name_H-M   'P 1'
#
loop_
_entity.id
_entity.type
_entity.pdbx_description
1 polymer ?
#
loop_
_entity_poly.entity_id
_entity_poly.type
_entity_poly.pdbx_seq_one_letter_code
_entity_poly.pdbx_strand_id
1 'polypeptide(L)' 'MTEELAALIWLVIGGYFAFGLLFGLVYVSFLAGALDEAARGMKLHVRLTVLWGVIVLWPIMLWKTVRWKGPPAQ' A
#
# COMPACT_ATOMS: atom_id res chain seq x y z
N MET A 1 11.20 0.94 32.26
CA MET A 1 11.49 -0.02 31.16
C MET A 1 10.26 -0.25 30.27
N THR A 2 9.05 -0.28 30.82
CA THR A 2 7.80 -0.45 30.06
C THR A 2 7.42 0.77 29.21
N GLU A 3 7.66 1.99 29.72
CA GLU A 3 7.30 3.23 29.01
C GLU A 3 8.15 3.47 27.75
N GLU A 4 9.47 3.30 27.85
CA GLU A 4 10.40 3.36 26.71
C GLU A 4 10.04 2.34 25.62
N LEU A 5 9.72 1.10 26.02
CA LEU A 5 9.30 0.05 25.08
C LEU A 5 7.96 0.40 24.42
N ALA A 6 6.99 0.92 25.17
CA ALA A 6 5.71 1.33 24.63
C ALA A 6 5.87 2.48 23.62
N ALA A 7 6.71 3.47 23.92
CA ALA A 7 7.02 4.58 23.01
C ALA A 7 7.65 4.07 21.71
N LEU A 8 8.60 3.13 21.81
CA LEU A 8 9.24 2.52 20.63
C LEU A 8 8.23 1.74 19.78
N ILE A 9 7.36 0.94 20.40
CA ILE A 9 6.30 0.20 19.70
C ILE A 9 5.38 1.15 18.96
N TRP A 10 4.90 2.22 19.62
CA TRP A 10 4.04 3.22 18.99
C TRP A 10 4.74 3.97 17.85
N LEU A 11 6.03 4.27 17.99
CA LEU A 11 6.83 4.90 16.94
C LEU A 11 6.97 3.98 15.72
N VAL A 12 7.25 2.69 15.92
CA VAL A 12 7.37 1.71 14.84
C VAL A 12 6.02 1.49 14.15
N ILE A 13 4.95 1.33 14.92
CA ILE A 13 3.58 1.18 14.38
C ILE A 13 3.16 2.44 13.61
N GLY A 14 3.33 3.61 14.20
CA GLY A 14 3.01 4.90 13.58
C GLY A 14 3.80 5.12 12.30
N GLY A 15 5.12 4.83 12.32
CA GLY A 15 5.98 4.86 11.14
C GLY A 15 5.48 3.89 10.06
N TYR A 16 5.18 2.64 10.41
CA TYR A 16 4.66 1.64 9.48
C TYR A 16 3.38 2.13 8.77
N PHE A 17 2.42 2.67 9.52
CA PHE A 17 1.18 3.20 8.95
C PHE A 17 1.39 4.48 8.14
N ALA A 18 2.30 5.37 8.55
CA ALA A 18 2.65 6.57 7.78
C ALA A 18 3.26 6.21 6.42
N PHE A 19 4.20 5.26 6.39
CA PHE A 19 4.75 4.73 5.14
C PHE A 19 3.68 4.01 4.31
N GLY A 20 2.83 3.22 4.95
CA GLY A 20 1.70 2.57 4.28
C GLY A 20 0.73 3.56 3.64
N LEU A 21 0.45 4.69 4.29
CA LEU A 21 -0.38 5.77 3.75
C LEU A 21 0.27 6.43 2.53
N LEU A 22 1.55 6.80 2.64
CA LEU A 22 2.29 7.39 1.52
C LEU A 22 2.33 6.43 0.32
N PHE A 23 2.69 5.17 0.55
CA PHE A 23 2.70 4.15 -0.49
C PHE A 23 1.30 3.93 -1.05
N GLY A 24 0.27 3.84 -0.22
CA GLY A 24 -1.12 3.64 -0.64
C GLY A 24 -1.62 4.76 -1.54
N LEU A 25 -1.32 6.01 -1.22
CA LEU A 25 -1.69 7.16 -2.06
C LEU A 25 -1.02 7.10 -3.43
N VAL A 26 0.28 6.79 -3.46
CA VAL A 26 1.02 6.57 -4.72
C VAL A 26 0.46 5.37 -5.48
N TYR A 27 0.14 4.29 -4.77
CA TYR A 27 -0.36 3.05 -5.34
C TYR A 27 -1.70 3.27 -6.04
N VAL A 28 -2.67 3.81 -5.33
CA VAL A 28 -4.01 4.05 -5.87
C VAL A 28 -4.00 5.08 -7.01
N SER A 29 -3.12 6.08 -6.94
CA SER A 29 -3.05 7.15 -7.95
C SER A 29 -2.36 6.69 -9.24
N PHE A 30 -1.27 5.94 -9.15
CA PHE A 30 -0.40 5.63 -10.30
C PHE A 30 -0.25 4.14 -10.57
N LEU A 31 0.07 3.32 -9.56
CA LEU A 31 0.44 1.91 -9.77
C LEU A 31 -0.77 1.00 -10.00
N ALA A 32 -1.91 1.27 -9.37
CA ALA A 32 -3.07 0.40 -9.41
C ALA A 32 -3.53 0.18 -10.86
N GLY A 33 -3.66 1.27 -11.62
CA GLY A 33 -4.03 1.21 -13.03
C GLY A 33 -2.91 0.76 -13.97
N ALA A 34 -1.66 0.68 -13.51
CA ALA A 34 -0.58 0.06 -14.27
C ALA A 34 -0.60 -1.46 -14.08
N LEU A 35 -0.68 -1.92 -12.83
CA LEU A 35 -0.66 -3.33 -12.43
C LEU A 35 -1.89 -4.10 -12.87
N ASP A 36 -3.05 -3.44 -12.92
CA ASP A 36 -4.33 -4.06 -13.24
C ASP A 36 -5.21 -3.10 -14.05
N GLU A 37 -5.54 -3.48 -15.28
CA GLU A 37 -6.44 -2.72 -16.16
C GLU A 37 -7.82 -2.54 -15.48
N ALA A 38 -8.27 -3.52 -14.67
CA ALA A 38 -9.52 -3.44 -13.93
C ALA A 38 -9.52 -2.31 -12.89
N ALA A 39 -8.36 -1.87 -12.43
CA ALA A 39 -8.23 -0.76 -11.48
C ALA A 39 -8.33 0.63 -12.13
N ARG A 40 -8.19 0.75 -13.46
CA ARG A 40 -8.32 2.03 -14.18
C ARG A 40 -9.75 2.58 -14.15
N GLY A 41 -10.76 1.72 -14.11
CA GLY A 41 -12.19 2.08 -14.11
C GLY A 41 -12.84 2.18 -12.72
N MET A 42 -12.09 1.97 -11.64
CA MET A 42 -12.67 1.92 -10.30
C MET A 42 -13.19 3.28 -9.82
N LYS A 43 -14.43 3.30 -9.31
CA LYS A 43 -15.03 4.47 -8.66
C LYS A 43 -14.21 4.86 -7.43
N LEU A 44 -14.19 6.16 -7.11
CA LEU A 44 -13.42 6.71 -5.99
C LEU A 44 -13.68 6.00 -4.65
N HIS A 45 -14.93 5.64 -4.36
CA HIS A 45 -15.31 4.89 -3.16
C HIS A 45 -14.61 3.53 -3.06
N VAL A 46 -14.49 2.80 -4.18
CA VAL A 46 -13.80 1.50 -4.23
C VAL A 46 -12.30 1.70 -4.03
N ARG A 47 -11.73 2.74 -4.63
CA ARG A 47 -10.33 3.12 -4.44
C ARG A 47 -10.00 3.42 -2.98
N LEU A 48 -10.89 4.10 -2.24
CA LEU A 48 -10.72 4.36 -0.81
C LEU A 48 -10.78 3.08 0.03
N THR A 49 -11.66 2.13 -0.31
CA THR A 49 -11.70 0.82 0.37
C THR A 49 -10.41 0.04 0.13
N VAL A 50 -9.90 0.04 -1.11
CA VAL A 50 -8.62 -0.59 -1.46
C VAL A 50 -7.46 0.08 -0.74
N LEU A 51 -7.47 1.41 -0.61
CA LEU A 51 -6.43 2.18 0.08
C LEU A 51 -6.19 1.65 1.49
N TRP A 52 -7.24 1.36 2.26
CA TRP A 52 -7.09 0.77 3.61
C TRP A 52 -6.34 -0.56 3.58
N GLY A 53 -6.68 -1.45 2.64
CA GLY A 53 -5.97 -2.71 2.46
C GLY A 53 -4.50 -2.51 2.06
N VAL A 54 -4.23 -1.55 1.17
CA VAL A 54 -2.87 -1.22 0.73
C VAL A 54 -2.05 -0.65 1.88
N ILE A 55 -2.63 0.20 2.75
CA ILE A 55 -1.94 0.76 3.91
C ILE A 55 -1.49 -0.36 4.86
N VAL A 56 -2.34 -1.35 5.12
CA VAL A 56 -2.01 -2.47 6.02
C VAL A 56 -0.98 -3.40 5.38
N LEU A 57 -1.11 -3.66 4.08
CA LEU A 57 -0.33 -4.68 3.36
C LEU A 57 0.75 -4.09 2.45
N TRP A 58 1.17 -2.85 2.70
CA TRP A 58 2.08 -2.10 1.83
C TRP A 58 3.41 -2.81 1.57
N PRO A 59 4.06 -3.53 2.51
CA PRO A 59 5.34 -4.18 2.22
C PRO A 59 5.18 -5.33 1.21
N ILE A 60 4.07 -6.06 1.31
CA ILE A 60 3.75 -7.16 0.39
C ILE A 60 3.39 -6.58 -0.99
N MET A 61 2.60 -5.51 -1.03
CA MET A 61 2.24 -4.84 -2.28
C MET A 61 3.47 -4.23 -2.96
N LEU A 62 4.36 -3.60 -2.20
CA LEU A 62 5.64 -3.07 -2.68
C LEU A 62 6.49 -4.20 -3.26
N TRP A 63 6.64 -5.32 -2.52
CA TRP A 63 7.40 -6.47 -3.00
C TRP A 63 6.83 -7.07 -4.29
N LYS A 64 5.50 -7.20 -4.37
CA LYS A 64 4.80 -7.65 -5.58
C LYS A 64 5.01 -6.69 -6.74
N THR A 65 4.96 -5.38 -6.49
CA THR A 65 5.18 -4.34 -7.51
C THR A 65 6.61 -4.39 -8.05
N VAL A 66 7.61 -4.47 -7.17
CA VAL A 66 9.02 -4.55 -7.56
C VAL A 66 9.33 -5.83 -8.35
N ARG A 67 8.61 -6.93 -8.07
CA ARG A 67 8.76 -8.20 -8.79
C ARG A 67 7.88 -8.35 -10.02
N TRP A 68 7.02 -7.38 -10.30
CA TRP A 68 6.11 -7.47 -11.43
C TRP A 68 6.89 -7.33 -12.74
N LYS A 69 6.81 -8.35 -13.60
CA LYS A 69 7.51 -8.42 -14.89
C LYS A 69 6.64 -7.97 -16.09
N GLY A 70 5.53 -7.28 -15.82
CA GLY A 70 4.52 -6.94 -16.83
C GLY A 70 3.52 -8.07 -17.10
N PRO A 71 2.56 -7.86 -18.00
CA PRO A 71 1.63 -8.89 -18.43
C PRO A 71 2.39 -10.05 -19.10
N PRO A 72 1.97 -11.32 -18.93
CA PRO A 72 2.53 -12.42 -19.72
C PRO A 72 2.34 -12.10 -21.20
N ALA A 73 3.41 -12.31 -21.99
CA ALA A 73 3.33 -12.17 -23.44
C ALA A 73 2.20 -13.08 -23.95
N GLN A 74 1.20 -12.48 -24.59
CA GLN A 74 0.08 -13.18 -25.21
C GLN A 74 0.54 -13.89 -26.48
#